data_AF-A0AAN6ZGR4-F1
#
_entry.id   AF-A0AAN6ZGR4-F1
#
_cell.length_a   1.000
_cell.length_b   1.000
_cell.length_c   1.000
_cell.angle_alpha   90.00
_cell.angle_beta   90.00
_cell.angle_gamma   90.00
#
_symmetry.space_group_name_H-M   'P 1'
#
loop_
_entity.id
_entity.type
_entity.pdbx_description
1 polymer ?
#
loop_
_entity_poly.entity_id
_entity_poly.type
_entity_poly.pdbx_seq_one_letter_code
_entity_poly.pdbx_strand_id
1 'polypeptide(L)'
;MAATLSFPRPVFAKLSPHPYLLRNLSPADPVANPPARTNGRRPRESRPVHVNASSLSHAHGSALVRSGDTTVICGVRGEILPVSQIPLFRPRENHYGPAAAAAAAAGDGPDGLGLGLGLGRGELKDYDLLVPNIELATGAAPQFLPGVPPTALAQTLSTRVYSLLHGTGMVEGGDLRVWFRPSSAAAAAAGVGGEDVDMGEEGVEEEEEQQVVAYWVLYIDLLFVSFDGNPFDAAWAAVVAALRDTKLPVARWDPDREMVVCSRTETRRLNVRGLPVACSAAVFVEKEHGEAGAGENRHWLLLDPDRLEESLCREVVTMVVDCSEGETRVKSIEKQGGTVLGRELIRGFASVAEERWNEVKKAMK
;
A
#
# COMPACT_ATOMS: atom_id res chain seq x y z
N MET A 1 -25.16 29.83 -40.28
CA MET A 1 -24.13 28.77 -40.30
C MET A 1 -22.83 29.39 -39.82
N ALA A 2 -22.54 29.32 -38.51
CA ALA A 2 -21.27 29.82 -38.00
C ALA A 2 -20.14 28.95 -38.55
N ALA A 3 -19.10 29.57 -39.12
CA ALA A 3 -17.93 28.84 -39.60
C ALA A 3 -17.31 28.08 -38.42
N THR A 4 -17.18 26.76 -38.54
CA THR A 4 -16.51 25.94 -37.52
C THR A 4 -15.04 26.33 -37.50
N LEU A 5 -14.62 27.05 -36.46
CA LEU A 5 -13.23 27.41 -36.25
C LEU A 5 -12.42 26.11 -36.05
N SER A 6 -11.48 25.85 -36.96
CA SER A 6 -10.56 24.72 -36.86
C SER A 6 -9.24 25.20 -36.27
N PHE A 7 -8.78 24.53 -35.22
CA PHE A 7 -7.53 24.83 -34.55
C PHE A 7 -6.52 23.69 -34.77
N PRO A 8 -5.21 24.00 -34.84
CA PRO A 8 -4.18 22.97 -34.75
C PRO A 8 -4.30 22.18 -33.44
N ARG A 9 -4.05 20.86 -33.48
CA ARG A 9 -4.13 19.96 -32.30
C ARG A 9 -3.49 20.52 -31.02
N PRO A 10 -2.25 21.05 -31.01
CA PRO A 10 -1.63 21.53 -29.78
C PRO A 10 -2.27 22.81 -29.22
N VAL A 11 -2.85 23.66 -30.08
CA VAL A 11 -3.54 24.89 -29.66
C VAL A 11 -4.91 24.53 -29.10
N PHE A 12 -5.62 23.62 -29.76
CA PHE A 12 -6.94 23.16 -29.31
C PHE A 12 -6.88 22.44 -27.95
N ALA A 13 -5.85 21.61 -27.74
CA ALA A 13 -5.62 20.93 -26.47
C ALA A 13 -5.43 21.91 -25.30
N LYS A 14 -4.84 23.09 -25.54
CA LYS A 14 -4.64 24.13 -24.52
C LYS A 14 -5.87 25.01 -24.31
N LEU A 15 -6.59 25.35 -25.39
CA LEU A 15 -7.76 26.23 -25.33
C LEU A 15 -8.97 25.55 -24.68
N SER A 16 -9.20 24.28 -25.01
CA SER A 16 -10.40 23.55 -24.61
C SER A 16 -10.07 22.05 -24.45
N PRO A 17 -9.46 21.68 -23.31
CA PRO A 17 -8.94 20.33 -23.08
C PRO A 17 -10.03 19.25 -23.02
N HIS A 18 -11.22 19.57 -22.47
CA HIS A 18 -12.32 18.60 -22.39
C HIS A 18 -12.91 18.24 -23.75
N PRO A 19 -13.34 19.20 -24.62
CA PRO A 19 -13.74 18.87 -25.99
C PRO A 19 -12.65 18.17 -26.81
N TYR A 20 -11.38 18.48 -26.54
CA TYR A 20 -10.25 17.82 -27.20
C TYR A 20 -10.16 16.34 -26.84
N LEU A 21 -10.26 16.00 -25.56
CA LEU A 21 -10.26 14.61 -25.11
C LEU A 21 -11.49 13.86 -25.64
N LEU A 22 -12.68 14.47 -25.57
CA LEU A 22 -13.90 13.89 -26.11
C LEU A 22 -13.75 13.54 -27.61
N ARG A 23 -13.19 14.45 -28.41
CA ARG A 23 -12.99 14.22 -29.85
C ARG A 23 -12.01 13.08 -30.15
N ASN A 24 -11.03 12.84 -29.28
CA ASN A 24 -10.10 11.71 -29.44
C ASN A 24 -10.73 10.38 -28.99
N LEU A 25 -11.60 10.41 -27.97
CA LEU A 25 -12.31 9.24 -27.45
C LEU A 25 -13.50 8.81 -28.33
N SER A 26 -14.14 9.75 -29.03
CA SER A 26 -15.22 9.50 -30.00
C SER A 26 -14.83 10.04 -31.39
N PRO A 27 -13.92 9.36 -32.12
CA PRO A 27 -13.61 9.74 -33.49
C PRO A 27 -14.84 9.54 -34.39
N ALA A 28 -15.02 10.44 -35.36
CA ALA A 28 -16.14 10.38 -36.31
C ALA A 28 -16.12 9.08 -37.15
N ASP A 29 -14.92 8.57 -37.46
CA ASP A 29 -14.69 7.31 -38.17
C ASP A 29 -13.85 6.34 -37.32
N PRO A 30 -14.47 5.40 -36.57
CA PRO A 30 -13.77 4.50 -35.66
C PRO A 30 -12.91 3.45 -36.36
N VAL A 31 -13.12 3.22 -37.66
CA VAL A 31 -12.34 2.27 -38.48
C VAL A 31 -11.01 2.87 -38.93
N ALA A 32 -11.00 4.17 -39.25
CA ALA A 32 -9.81 4.88 -39.69
C ALA A 32 -8.94 5.34 -38.52
N ASN A 33 -9.57 5.74 -37.41
CA ASN A 33 -8.89 6.15 -36.18
C ASN A 33 -9.51 5.44 -34.98
N PRO A 34 -8.82 4.49 -34.33
CA PRO A 34 -9.33 3.88 -33.12
C PRO A 34 -9.43 4.91 -31.99
N PRO A 35 -10.38 4.75 -31.05
CA PRO A 35 -10.52 5.65 -29.92
C PRO A 35 -9.26 5.60 -29.05
N ALA A 36 -8.57 6.73 -28.96
CA ALA A 36 -7.31 6.87 -28.25
C ALA A 36 -7.37 8.08 -27.32
N ARG A 37 -6.65 7.98 -26.21
CA ARG A 37 -6.43 9.09 -25.28
C ARG A 37 -5.48 10.12 -25.89
N THR A 38 -5.28 11.25 -25.22
CA THR A 38 -4.36 12.31 -25.68
C THR A 38 -2.92 11.84 -25.83
N ASN A 39 -2.54 10.79 -25.11
CA ASN A 39 -1.23 10.13 -25.15
C ASN A 39 -1.12 8.98 -26.18
N GLY A 40 -2.20 8.66 -26.91
CA GLY A 40 -2.26 7.55 -27.87
C GLY A 40 -2.63 6.18 -27.29
N ARG A 41 -2.77 6.05 -25.96
CA ARG A 41 -3.20 4.81 -25.29
C ARG A 41 -4.69 4.57 -25.44
N ARG A 42 -5.13 3.32 -25.34
CA ARG A 42 -6.56 2.98 -25.29
C ARG A 42 -7.17 3.36 -23.94
N PRO A 43 -8.51 3.53 -23.84
CA PRO A 43 -9.17 3.85 -22.57
C PRO A 43 -8.88 2.85 -21.44
N ARG A 44 -8.73 1.55 -21.78
CA ARG A 44 -8.44 0.46 -20.84
C ARG A 44 -6.96 0.08 -20.77
N GLU A 45 -6.06 0.88 -21.31
CA GLU A 45 -4.64 0.58 -21.35
C GLU A 45 -3.89 1.38 -20.28
N SER A 46 -3.22 0.66 -19.37
CA SER A 46 -2.45 1.22 -18.27
C SER A 46 -0.96 1.40 -18.64
N ARG A 47 -0.22 2.23 -17.91
CA ARG A 47 1.22 2.41 -18.16
C ARG A 47 2.00 1.13 -17.82
N PRO A 48 3.06 0.78 -18.59
CA PRO A 48 3.95 -0.30 -18.20
C PRO A 48 4.64 0.05 -16.87
N VAL A 49 4.73 -0.94 -15.98
CA VAL A 49 5.35 -0.80 -14.66
C VAL A 49 6.67 -1.55 -14.66
N HIS A 50 7.73 -0.87 -14.25
CA HIS A 50 9.04 -1.45 -14.02
C HIS A 50 9.37 -1.30 -12.54
N VAL A 51 9.70 -2.42 -11.87
CA VAL A 51 10.05 -2.45 -10.46
C VAL A 51 11.48 -2.94 -10.32
N ASN A 52 12.32 -2.16 -9.65
CA ASN A 52 13.67 -2.57 -9.24
C ASN A 52 13.71 -2.63 -7.71
N ALA A 53 13.61 -3.84 -7.16
CA ALA A 53 13.77 -4.06 -5.72
C ALA A 53 15.23 -3.88 -5.29
N SER A 54 15.46 -3.55 -4.02
CA SER A 54 16.80 -3.36 -3.43
C SER A 54 17.65 -2.27 -4.13
N SER A 55 17.02 -1.14 -4.46
CA SER A 55 17.70 -0.01 -5.12
C SER A 55 18.60 0.82 -4.19
N LEU A 56 18.36 0.78 -2.87
CA LEU A 56 19.11 1.52 -1.85
C LEU A 56 19.86 0.54 -0.93
N SER A 57 21.17 0.71 -0.80
CA SER A 57 22.05 -0.20 -0.03
C SER A 57 21.92 -0.05 1.49
N HIS A 58 21.58 1.14 1.99
CA HIS A 58 21.52 1.44 3.42
C HIS A 58 20.11 1.27 4.03
N ALA A 59 19.09 1.06 3.20
CA ALA A 59 17.73 0.83 3.68
C ALA A 59 17.52 -0.65 4.00
N HIS A 60 16.68 -0.96 4.99
CA HIS A 60 16.34 -2.34 5.35
C HIS A 60 15.52 -3.01 4.23
N GLY A 61 14.72 -2.23 3.50
CA GLY A 61 14.10 -2.61 2.24
C GLY A 61 14.00 -1.40 1.33
N SER A 62 14.05 -1.61 0.03
CA SER A 62 13.85 -0.51 -0.91
C SER A 62 13.31 -0.98 -2.25
N ALA A 63 12.67 -0.06 -2.97
CA ALA A 63 12.22 -0.29 -4.34
C ALA A 63 12.20 1.01 -5.14
N LEU A 64 12.59 0.93 -6.40
CA LEU A 64 12.35 1.97 -7.41
C LEU A 64 11.25 1.46 -8.35
N VAL A 65 10.16 2.21 -8.44
CA VAL A 65 9.05 1.90 -9.35
C VAL A 65 8.92 3.01 -10.38
N ARG A 66 8.92 2.61 -11.65
CA ARG A 66 8.63 3.50 -12.78
C ARG A 66 7.35 3.04 -13.46
N SER A 67 6.35 3.91 -13.50
CA SER A 67 5.11 3.72 -14.24
C SER A 67 4.99 4.80 -15.30
N GLY A 68 5.31 4.46 -16.56
CA GLY A 68 5.45 5.44 -17.63
C GLY A 68 6.51 6.50 -17.30
N ASP A 69 6.08 7.74 -17.14
CA ASP A 69 6.94 8.88 -16.75
C ASP A 69 6.91 9.18 -15.25
N THR A 70 5.98 8.59 -14.48
CA THR A 70 5.97 8.68 -13.02
C THR A 70 7.03 7.75 -12.45
N THR A 71 7.94 8.27 -11.63
CA THR A 71 9.00 7.49 -10.99
C THR A 71 9.00 7.76 -9.49
N VAL A 72 8.95 6.69 -8.69
CA VAL A 72 8.88 6.72 -7.23
C VAL A 72 9.95 5.83 -6.64
N ILE A 73 10.66 6.34 -5.63
CA ILE A 73 11.60 5.58 -4.81
C ILE A 73 10.94 5.36 -3.45
N CYS A 74 10.92 4.13 -2.96
CA CYS A 74 10.48 3.79 -1.61
C CYS A 74 11.64 3.19 -0.83
N GLY A 75 11.85 3.66 0.39
CA GLY A 75 12.78 3.11 1.36
C GLY A 75 12.05 2.71 2.64
N VAL A 76 12.43 1.58 3.22
CA VAL A 76 11.92 1.10 4.51
C VAL A 76 13.05 1.13 5.53
N ARG A 77 12.81 1.81 6.65
CA ARG A 77 13.71 1.90 7.80
C ARG A 77 13.01 1.29 9.02
N GLY A 78 13.61 0.28 9.62
CA GLY A 78 13.19 -0.26 10.91
C GLY A 78 13.86 0.48 12.06
N GLU A 79 13.09 0.85 13.06
CA GLU A 79 13.54 1.30 14.38
C GLU A 79 12.91 0.44 15.48
N ILE A 80 13.53 0.43 16.66
CA ILE A 80 13.02 -0.34 17.80
C ILE A 80 12.27 0.59 18.74
N LEU A 81 11.02 0.25 19.01
CA LEU A 81 10.19 0.90 20.02
C LEU A 81 10.09 -0.02 21.24
N PRO A 82 10.75 0.31 22.37
CA PRO A 82 10.62 -0.46 23.60
C PRO A 82 9.21 -0.32 24.16
N VAL A 83 8.70 -1.38 24.80
CA VAL A 83 7.35 -1.43 25.37
C VAL A 83 7.12 -0.34 26.42
N SER A 84 8.17 0.07 27.14
CA SER A 84 8.12 1.16 28.12
C SER A 84 7.77 2.52 27.51
N GLN A 85 7.99 2.72 26.21
CA GLN A 85 7.70 3.97 25.51
C GLN A 85 6.35 3.94 24.78
N ILE A 86 5.63 2.81 24.82
CA ILE A 86 4.31 2.68 24.20
C ILE A 86 3.26 3.24 25.16
N PRO A 87 2.55 4.32 24.79
CA PRO A 87 1.46 4.84 25.60
C PRO A 87 0.34 3.79 25.68
N LEU A 88 -0.17 3.52 26.88
CA LEU A 88 -1.28 2.59 27.11
C LEU A 88 -0.99 1.17 26.56
N PHE A 89 0.25 0.69 26.71
CA PHE A 89 0.59 -0.68 26.35
C PHE A 89 -0.38 -1.67 27.03
N ARG A 90 -1.04 -2.48 26.21
CA ARG A 90 -1.87 -3.59 26.69
C ARG A 90 -1.14 -4.88 26.35
N PRO A 91 -0.65 -5.63 27.36
CA PRO A 91 -0.17 -6.99 27.14
C PRO A 91 -1.34 -7.79 26.57
N ARG A 92 -1.31 -8.09 25.27
CA ARG A 92 -2.21 -9.08 24.69
C ARG A 92 -1.54 -10.42 24.93
N GLU A 93 -1.84 -11.02 26.09
CA GLU A 93 -1.47 -12.39 26.39
C GLU A 93 -1.95 -13.30 25.27
N ASN A 94 -1.04 -14.15 24.79
CA ASN A 94 -1.36 -15.25 23.91
C ASN A 94 -2.14 -16.29 24.73
N HIS A 95 -3.44 -16.09 24.96
CA HIS A 95 -4.32 -17.16 25.42
C HIS A 95 -4.50 -18.19 24.28
N TYR A 96 -3.49 -19.05 24.08
CA TYR A 96 -3.57 -20.22 23.22
C TYR A 96 -4.37 -21.32 23.93
N GLY A 97 -5.68 -21.17 23.94
CA GLY A 97 -6.57 -22.33 24.02
C GLY A 97 -6.87 -22.83 22.59
N PRO A 98 -6.76 -24.15 22.29
CA PRO A 98 -7.04 -24.69 20.95
C PRO A 98 -8.46 -24.39 20.43
N ALA A 99 -9.39 -23.98 21.31
CA ALA A 99 -10.75 -23.57 20.96
C ALA A 99 -10.85 -22.20 20.27
N ALA A 100 -9.98 -21.24 20.58
CA ALA A 100 -10.06 -19.87 20.03
C ALA A 100 -9.48 -19.77 18.60
N ALA A 101 -8.49 -20.60 18.27
CA ALA A 101 -7.97 -20.72 16.91
C ALA A 101 -9.02 -21.32 15.95
N ALA A 102 -9.83 -22.26 16.44
CA ALA A 102 -10.96 -22.81 15.69
C ALA A 102 -12.08 -21.76 15.48
N ALA A 103 -12.36 -20.92 16.47
CA ALA A 103 -13.34 -19.84 16.34
C ALA A 103 -12.87 -18.69 15.41
N ALA A 104 -11.56 -18.40 15.37
CA ALA A 104 -11.00 -17.43 14.41
C ALA A 104 -10.98 -17.96 12.97
N ALA A 105 -10.96 -19.28 12.78
CA ALA A 105 -11.07 -19.94 11.47
C ALA A 105 -12.52 -20.14 11.01
N ALA A 106 -13.46 -20.33 11.95
CA ALA A 106 -14.90 -20.43 11.69
C ALA A 106 -15.54 -19.03 11.66
N GLY A 107 -15.25 -18.29 10.60
CA GLY A 107 -15.86 -16.99 10.33
C GLY A 107 -17.33 -17.12 9.90
N ASP A 108 -18.22 -17.48 10.82
CA ASP A 108 -19.65 -17.35 10.59
C ASP A 108 -20.43 -17.10 11.89
N GLY A 109 -21.01 -15.91 11.98
CA GLY A 109 -21.82 -15.44 13.10
C GLY A 109 -22.47 -14.10 12.71
N PRO A 110 -23.80 -14.06 12.55
CA PRO A 110 -24.50 -12.83 12.20
C PRO A 110 -24.56 -11.93 13.43
N ASP A 111 -24.74 -10.63 13.18
CA ASP A 111 -24.92 -9.55 14.16
C ASP A 111 -23.65 -8.73 14.41
N GLY A 112 -23.61 -7.58 13.73
CA GLY A 112 -22.51 -6.62 13.61
C GLY A 112 -22.16 -5.83 14.87
N LEU A 113 -21.93 -6.52 15.99
CA LEU A 113 -21.25 -6.00 17.18
C LEU A 113 -20.35 -7.11 17.77
N GLY A 114 -19.45 -7.66 16.96
CA GLY A 114 -18.56 -8.77 17.31
C GLY A 114 -17.13 -8.32 17.64
N LEU A 115 -16.78 -8.33 18.93
CA LEU A 115 -15.42 -8.23 19.48
C LEU A 115 -14.61 -9.51 19.17
N GLY A 116 -14.30 -9.74 17.90
CA GLY A 116 -13.60 -10.95 17.42
C GLY A 116 -12.71 -10.73 16.19
N LEU A 117 -12.12 -9.54 16.01
CA LEU A 117 -11.33 -9.20 14.82
C LEU A 117 -9.84 -9.02 15.14
N GLY A 118 -9.01 -9.98 14.72
CA GLY A 118 -7.61 -9.77 14.33
C GLY A 118 -6.64 -9.34 15.44
N LEU A 119 -6.29 -10.27 16.34
CA LEU A 119 -5.38 -10.05 17.48
C LEU A 119 -4.04 -9.35 17.14
N GLY A 120 -3.50 -9.53 15.92
CA GLY A 120 -2.29 -8.82 15.45
C GLY A 120 -2.53 -7.61 14.51
N ARG A 121 -3.75 -7.40 14.03
CA ARG A 121 -4.10 -6.26 13.13
C ARG A 121 -4.43 -4.99 13.90
N GLY A 122 -5.14 -5.13 15.02
CA GLY A 122 -5.41 -4.00 15.92
C GLY A 122 -4.10 -3.44 16.48
N GLU A 123 -3.21 -4.32 16.94
CA GLU A 123 -1.92 -3.96 17.53
C GLU A 123 -1.05 -3.06 16.65
N LEU A 124 -0.99 -3.35 15.35
CA LEU A 124 -0.22 -2.54 14.39
C LEU A 124 -0.69 -1.09 14.33
N LYS A 125 -2.01 -0.90 14.41
CA LYS A 125 -2.66 0.41 14.36
C LYS A 125 -2.69 1.09 15.73
N ASP A 126 -2.88 0.31 16.79
CA ASP A 126 -2.91 0.79 18.17
C ASP A 126 -1.54 1.36 18.58
N TYR A 127 -0.45 0.81 18.05
CA TYR A 127 0.93 1.23 18.37
C TYR A 127 1.63 1.97 17.21
N ASP A 128 0.92 2.31 16.14
CA ASP A 128 1.46 3.03 14.96
C ASP A 128 2.80 2.47 14.44
N LEU A 129 2.89 1.14 14.32
CA LEU A 129 4.13 0.48 13.93
C LEU A 129 4.50 0.66 12.46
N LEU A 130 3.58 1.15 11.62
CA LEU A 130 3.82 1.43 10.20
C LEU A 130 3.59 2.91 9.94
N VAL A 131 4.65 3.64 9.59
CA VAL A 131 4.59 5.09 9.39
C VAL A 131 5.01 5.43 7.96
N PRO A 132 4.05 5.63 7.04
CA PRO A 132 4.36 6.03 5.67
C PRO A 132 4.51 7.56 5.55
N ASN A 133 5.66 8.01 5.11
CA ASN A 133 5.92 9.40 4.75
C ASN A 133 5.99 9.55 3.23
N ILE A 134 5.39 10.60 2.68
CA ILE A 134 5.39 10.85 1.23
C ILE A 134 5.92 12.25 0.95
N GLU A 135 7.06 12.30 0.26
CA GLU A 135 7.72 13.52 -0.16
C GLU A 135 7.49 13.78 -1.66
N LEU A 136 6.73 14.84 -1.94
CA LEU A 136 6.48 15.36 -3.29
C LEU A 136 7.32 16.60 -3.62
N ALA A 137 7.87 17.28 -2.61
CA ALA A 137 8.61 18.54 -2.73
C ALA A 137 10.05 18.35 -3.21
N THR A 138 10.21 17.57 -4.28
CA THR A 138 11.51 17.15 -4.84
C THR A 138 11.84 17.81 -6.17
N GLY A 139 10.94 18.66 -6.69
CA GLY A 139 10.99 19.12 -8.07
C GLY A 139 10.38 18.14 -9.08
N ALA A 140 9.65 17.11 -8.62
CA ALA A 140 9.02 16.10 -9.49
C ALA A 140 8.01 16.66 -10.50
N ALA A 141 7.48 17.85 -10.25
CA ALA A 141 6.65 18.60 -11.19
C ALA A 141 6.82 20.10 -10.95
N PRO A 142 6.51 20.97 -11.94
CA PRO A 142 6.63 22.43 -11.79
C PRO A 142 5.85 23.02 -10.61
N GLN A 143 4.78 22.34 -10.19
CA GLN A 143 3.94 22.71 -9.05
C GLN A 143 4.54 22.33 -7.68
N PHE A 144 5.54 21.45 -7.65
CA PHE A 144 6.19 20.97 -6.43
C PHE A 144 7.60 21.54 -6.34
N LEU A 145 7.70 22.75 -5.79
CA LEU A 145 8.98 23.40 -5.56
C LEU A 145 9.71 22.75 -4.37
N PRO A 146 11.04 22.59 -4.43
CA PRO A 146 11.81 22.12 -3.28
C PRO A 146 11.70 23.03 -2.07
N GLY A 147 11.62 22.44 -0.87
CA GLY A 147 11.61 23.17 0.40
C GLY A 147 10.26 23.79 0.80
N VAL A 148 9.19 23.51 0.07
CA VAL A 148 7.83 23.90 0.48
C VAL A 148 7.29 22.94 1.53
N PRO A 149 6.40 23.39 2.44
CA PRO A 149 5.72 22.50 3.38
C PRO A 149 4.90 21.42 2.65
N PRO A 150 4.56 20.32 3.33
CA PRO A 150 3.85 19.21 2.72
C PRO A 150 2.50 19.66 2.17
N THR A 151 2.30 19.42 0.88
CA THR A 151 1.07 19.79 0.16
C THR A 151 -0.13 18.94 0.64
N ALA A 152 -1.35 19.45 0.42
CA ALA A 152 -2.57 18.69 0.74
C ALA A 152 -2.63 17.34 0.01
N LEU A 153 -2.10 17.26 -1.22
CA LEU A 153 -1.99 16.00 -1.97
C LEU A 153 -1.07 15.01 -1.23
N ALA A 154 0.12 15.45 -0.80
CA ALA A 154 1.07 14.59 -0.07
C ALA A 154 0.45 14.05 1.23
N GLN A 155 -0.21 14.91 2.00
CA GLN A 155 -0.88 14.53 3.24
C GLN A 155 -2.02 13.53 2.98
N THR A 156 -2.87 13.80 2.00
CA THR A 156 -3.98 12.90 1.64
C THR A 156 -3.47 11.53 1.17
N LEU A 157 -2.42 11.51 0.34
CA LEU A 157 -1.82 10.26 -0.13
C LEU A 157 -1.18 9.47 1.02
N SER A 158 -0.47 10.13 1.95
CA SER A 158 0.12 9.46 3.12
C SER A 158 -0.98 8.83 3.98
N THR A 159 -2.07 9.55 4.26
CA THR A 159 -3.22 9.01 5.02
C THR A 159 -3.90 7.85 4.29
N ARG A 160 -4.04 7.92 2.96
CA ARG A 160 -4.62 6.82 2.16
C ARG A 160 -3.73 5.58 2.19
N VAL A 161 -2.41 5.73 2.01
CA VAL A 161 -1.44 4.62 2.09
C VAL A 161 -1.43 4.02 3.51
N TYR A 162 -1.41 4.85 4.55
CA TYR A 162 -1.51 4.41 5.95
C TYR A 162 -2.78 3.57 6.18
N SER A 163 -3.94 4.10 5.79
CA SER A 163 -5.21 3.39 5.95
C SER A 163 -5.23 2.06 5.20
N LEU A 164 -4.63 2.00 4.00
CA LEU A 164 -4.55 0.79 3.20
C LEU A 164 -3.56 -0.24 3.77
N LEU A 165 -2.43 0.20 4.34
CA LEU A 165 -1.48 -0.69 5.01
C LEU A 165 -2.14 -1.42 6.19
N HIS A 166 -2.86 -0.69 7.04
CA HIS A 166 -3.57 -1.29 8.17
C HIS A 166 -4.80 -2.10 7.74
N GLY A 167 -5.50 -1.70 6.68
CA GLY A 167 -6.68 -2.40 6.17
C GLY A 167 -6.36 -3.71 5.42
N THR A 168 -5.28 -3.74 4.64
CA THR A 168 -4.85 -4.94 3.90
C THR A 168 -4.29 -6.02 4.82
N GLY A 169 -3.65 -5.61 5.92
CA GLY A 169 -3.01 -6.50 6.90
C GLY A 169 -1.93 -7.37 6.27
N MET A 170 -1.12 -6.77 5.39
CA MET A 170 0.01 -7.42 4.72
C MET A 170 1.13 -7.81 5.69
N VAL A 171 1.29 -7.02 6.76
CA VAL A 171 2.28 -7.21 7.82
C VAL A 171 1.54 -7.61 9.09
N GLU A 172 2.04 -8.63 9.77
CA GLU A 172 1.48 -9.11 11.02
C GLU A 172 2.27 -8.55 12.21
N GLY A 173 1.58 -8.10 13.26
CA GLY A 173 2.24 -7.58 14.47
C GLY A 173 3.18 -8.59 15.13
N GLY A 174 2.87 -9.88 15.02
CA GLY A 174 3.71 -10.97 15.52
C GLY A 174 5.13 -10.98 14.92
N ASP A 175 5.29 -10.58 13.66
CA ASP A 175 6.61 -10.53 12.99
C ASP A 175 7.45 -9.32 13.42
N LEU A 176 6.81 -8.31 14.02
CA LEU A 176 7.47 -7.10 14.52
C LEU A 176 7.79 -7.19 16.01
N ARG A 177 7.29 -8.20 16.73
CA ARG A 177 7.58 -8.40 18.16
C ARG A 177 9.01 -8.88 18.38
N VAL A 178 9.66 -8.28 19.38
CA VAL A 178 10.93 -8.74 19.95
C VAL A 178 10.62 -9.43 21.26
N TRP A 179 10.84 -10.75 21.29
CA TRP A 179 10.58 -11.60 22.44
C TRP A 179 11.83 -11.71 23.32
N PHE A 180 11.62 -11.72 24.63
CA PHE A 180 12.64 -12.06 25.61
C PHE A 180 12.19 -13.29 26.41
N ARG A 181 13.12 -14.25 26.57
CA ARG A 181 12.97 -15.39 27.48
C ARG A 181 13.97 -15.23 28.63
N PRO A 182 13.49 -15.04 29.88
CA PRO A 182 14.36 -14.82 31.03
C PRO A 182 15.39 -15.94 31.28
N SER A 183 15.03 -17.22 31.11
CA SER A 183 15.91 -18.35 31.44
C SER A 183 17.08 -18.58 30.46
N SER A 184 16.92 -18.22 29.17
CA SER A 184 17.99 -18.37 28.18
C SER A 184 19.17 -17.43 28.42
N ALA A 185 18.94 -16.27 29.04
CA ALA A 185 20.02 -15.32 29.35
C ALA A 185 20.81 -15.74 30.60
N ALA A 186 20.13 -16.30 31.61
CA ALA A 186 20.79 -16.90 32.77
C ALA A 186 21.63 -18.12 32.38
N ALA A 187 21.11 -18.99 31.50
CA ALA A 187 21.85 -20.15 30.98
C ALA A 187 23.02 -19.76 30.05
N ALA A 188 22.89 -18.69 29.27
CA ALA A 188 23.98 -18.19 28.41
C ALA A 188 25.06 -17.43 29.20
N ALA A 189 24.70 -16.74 30.28
CA ALA A 189 25.66 -16.09 31.18
C ALA A 189 26.44 -17.09 32.05
N ALA A 190 25.85 -18.26 32.35
CA ALA A 190 26.48 -19.34 33.11
C ALA A 190 27.46 -20.21 32.30
N GLY A 191 27.76 -19.86 31.04
CA GLY A 191 28.62 -20.64 30.13
C GLY A 191 30.13 -20.52 30.36
N VAL A 192 30.60 -20.51 31.62
CA VAL A 192 32.02 -20.76 31.95
C VAL A 192 32.11 -21.64 33.20
N GLY A 193 32.25 -22.95 32.95
CA GLY A 193 32.96 -23.86 33.87
C GLY A 193 32.12 -24.90 34.61
N GLY A 194 32.37 -26.17 34.28
CA GLY A 194 32.48 -27.24 35.28
C GLY A 194 31.26 -28.16 35.45
N GLU A 195 31.54 -29.46 35.33
CA GLU A 195 30.70 -30.59 35.70
C GLU A 195 30.23 -30.53 37.16
N ASP A 196 28.97 -30.87 37.45
CA ASP A 196 28.60 -32.00 38.32
C ASP A 196 27.09 -32.00 38.66
N VAL A 197 26.61 -33.22 38.94
CA VAL A 197 25.24 -33.71 39.04
C VAL A 197 24.55 -33.31 40.35
N ASP A 198 23.25 -33.00 40.33
CA ASP A 198 22.32 -33.54 41.33
C ASP A 198 20.88 -33.68 40.79
N MET A 199 20.23 -34.77 41.19
CA MET A 199 18.87 -35.19 40.82
C MET A 199 17.90 -34.87 41.97
N GLY A 200 16.80 -34.19 41.66
CA GLY A 200 15.56 -34.31 42.42
C GLY A 200 15.02 -33.00 43.00
N GLU A 201 13.99 -32.45 42.35
CA GLU A 201 12.72 -32.10 43.00
C GLU A 201 11.70 -31.81 41.89
N GLU A 202 10.49 -32.34 42.04
CA GLU A 202 9.34 -32.10 41.18
C GLU A 202 8.94 -30.62 41.26
N GLY A 203 9.63 -29.79 40.50
CA GLY A 203 9.24 -28.41 40.22
C GLY A 203 8.19 -28.42 39.12
N VAL A 204 7.01 -27.88 39.43
CA VAL A 204 6.03 -27.45 38.44
C VAL A 204 6.78 -26.72 37.32
N GLU A 205 6.69 -27.20 36.08
CA GLU A 205 7.13 -26.45 34.91
C GLU A 205 6.28 -25.16 34.89
N GLU A 206 6.75 -24.11 35.56
CA GLU A 206 6.24 -22.77 35.35
C GLU A 206 6.46 -22.51 33.86
N GLU A 207 5.37 -22.50 33.08
CA GLU A 207 5.40 -22.14 31.67
C GLU A 207 5.95 -20.72 31.59
N GLU A 208 7.27 -20.58 31.43
CA GLU A 208 7.94 -19.29 31.50
C GLU A 208 7.38 -18.39 30.40
N GLU A 209 6.57 -17.42 30.82
CA GLU A 209 5.83 -16.55 29.92
C GLU A 209 6.82 -15.71 29.10
N GLN A 210 6.84 -15.94 27.79
CA GLN A 210 7.60 -15.13 26.86
C GLN A 210 7.05 -13.70 26.87
N GLN A 211 7.87 -12.74 27.30
CA GLN A 211 7.46 -11.35 27.36
C GLN A 211 7.91 -10.61 26.10
N VAL A 212 7.02 -9.80 25.54
CA VAL A 212 7.35 -8.86 24.47
C VAL A 212 8.04 -7.66 25.12
N VAL A 213 9.28 -7.39 24.74
CA VAL A 213 10.07 -6.27 25.29
C VAL A 213 10.07 -5.04 24.39
N ALA A 214 9.89 -5.25 23.08
CA ALA A 214 9.91 -4.19 22.10
C ALA A 214 9.21 -4.58 20.80
N TYR A 215 8.91 -3.58 19.98
CA TYR A 215 8.34 -3.72 18.65
C TYR A 215 9.26 -3.07 17.62
N TRP A 216 9.26 -3.61 16.41
CA TRP A 216 9.79 -2.95 15.24
C TRP A 216 8.78 -1.93 14.71
N VAL A 217 9.21 -0.68 14.59
CA VAL A 217 8.50 0.38 13.87
C VAL A 217 9.13 0.52 12.48
N LEU A 218 8.32 0.43 11.44
CA LEU A 218 8.74 0.57 10.06
C LEU A 218 8.34 1.95 9.53
N TYR A 219 9.34 2.80 9.33
CA TYR A 219 9.20 4.03 8.58
C TYR A 219 9.32 3.73 7.09
N ILE A 220 8.31 4.11 6.32
CA ILE A 220 8.22 3.87 4.89
C ILE A 220 8.29 5.24 4.21
N ASP A 221 9.46 5.60 3.73
CA ASP A 221 9.71 6.88 3.06
C ASP A 221 9.52 6.73 1.56
N LEU A 222 8.59 7.49 0.99
CA LEU A 222 8.35 7.57 -0.45
C LEU A 222 8.80 8.92 -1.00
N LEU A 223 9.64 8.86 -2.04
CA LEU A 223 10.17 10.00 -2.74
C LEU A 223 9.75 9.95 -4.21
N PHE A 224 9.01 10.95 -4.67
CA PHE A 224 8.66 11.07 -6.08
C PHE A 224 9.81 11.76 -6.82
N VAL A 225 10.35 11.14 -7.87
CA VAL A 225 11.39 11.72 -8.72
C VAL A 225 10.78 12.44 -9.91
N SER A 226 9.73 11.83 -10.48
CA SER A 226 8.96 12.39 -11.59
C SER A 226 7.50 12.10 -11.33
N PHE A 227 6.65 13.09 -11.57
CA PHE A 227 5.21 13.00 -11.33
C PHE A 227 4.47 13.23 -12.65
N ASP A 228 3.66 12.27 -13.09
CA ASP A 228 2.84 12.38 -14.30
C ASP A 228 1.40 11.87 -14.11
N GLY A 229 0.80 12.15 -12.95
CA GLY A 229 -0.56 11.71 -12.61
C GLY A 229 -0.61 10.30 -12.03
N ASN A 230 -1.75 9.97 -11.43
CA ASN A 230 -1.99 8.74 -10.65
C ASN A 230 -0.86 8.41 -9.64
N PRO A 231 -0.57 9.31 -8.68
CA PRO A 231 0.50 9.09 -7.70
C PRO A 231 0.23 7.90 -6.78
N PHE A 232 -1.04 7.60 -6.51
CA PHE A 232 -1.44 6.59 -5.53
C PHE A 232 -1.03 5.18 -5.96
N ASP A 233 -1.32 4.79 -7.20
CA ASP A 233 -0.98 3.44 -7.68
C ASP A 233 0.55 3.23 -7.74
N ALA A 234 1.29 4.25 -8.17
CA ALA A 234 2.75 4.21 -8.23
C ALA A 234 3.38 4.15 -6.82
N ALA A 235 2.87 4.96 -5.88
CA ALA A 235 3.27 4.91 -4.47
C ALA A 235 3.00 3.53 -3.87
N TRP A 236 1.78 3.02 -4.03
CA TRP A 236 1.39 1.74 -3.46
C TRP A 236 2.22 0.58 -4.02
N ALA A 237 2.44 0.53 -5.33
CA ALA A 237 3.32 -0.47 -5.94
C ALA A 237 4.75 -0.40 -5.38
N ALA A 238 5.27 0.80 -5.10
CA ALA A 238 6.58 0.98 -4.50
C ALA A 238 6.64 0.50 -3.04
N VAL A 239 5.60 0.79 -2.23
CA VAL A 239 5.51 0.28 -0.85
C VAL A 239 5.47 -1.25 -0.82
N VAL A 240 4.60 -1.87 -1.64
CA VAL A 240 4.47 -3.33 -1.71
C VAL A 240 5.81 -3.97 -2.12
N ALA A 241 6.49 -3.41 -3.11
CA ALA A 241 7.79 -3.91 -3.55
C ALA A 241 8.87 -3.75 -2.46
N ALA A 242 8.93 -2.60 -1.78
CA ALA A 242 9.92 -2.33 -0.75
C ALA A 242 9.71 -3.18 0.52
N LEU A 243 8.45 -3.38 0.93
CA LEU A 243 8.12 -4.24 2.07
C LEU A 243 8.51 -5.70 1.80
N ARG A 244 8.35 -6.20 0.56
CA ARG A 244 8.76 -7.56 0.19
C ARG A 244 10.27 -7.76 0.17
N ASP A 245 11.05 -6.71 -0.07
CA ASP A 245 12.50 -6.74 0.02
C ASP A 245 13.03 -6.52 1.45
N THR A 246 12.16 -6.11 2.39
CA THR A 246 12.60 -5.68 3.73
C THR A 246 13.21 -6.83 4.53
N LYS A 247 14.45 -6.60 5.00
CA LYS A 247 15.22 -7.50 5.88
C LYS A 247 15.56 -6.74 7.15
N LEU A 248 15.03 -7.19 8.28
CA LEU A 248 15.27 -6.61 9.58
C LEU A 248 16.38 -7.41 10.28
N PRO A 249 17.34 -6.76 10.96
CA PRO A 249 18.32 -7.48 11.76
C PRO A 249 17.62 -8.19 12.93
N VAL A 250 18.19 -9.31 13.37
CA VAL A 250 17.66 -10.00 14.55
C VAL A 250 17.91 -9.13 15.78
N ALA A 251 16.82 -8.74 16.44
CA ALA A 251 16.84 -7.98 17.69
C ALA A 251 16.75 -8.95 18.87
N ARG A 252 17.65 -8.78 19.84
CA ARG A 252 17.65 -9.52 21.12
C ARG A 252 17.70 -8.54 22.28
N TRP A 253 17.00 -8.84 23.36
CA TRP A 253 17.14 -8.09 24.60
C TRP A 253 18.46 -8.42 25.28
N ASP A 254 19.21 -7.40 25.68
CA ASP A 254 20.41 -7.55 26.50
C ASP A 254 20.04 -7.11 27.94
N PRO A 255 19.99 -8.05 28.91
CA PRO A 255 19.60 -7.73 30.29
C PRO A 255 20.62 -6.83 30.99
N ASP A 256 21.90 -6.86 30.62
CA ASP A 256 22.95 -6.08 31.28
C ASP A 256 22.86 -4.58 30.92
N ARG A 257 22.38 -4.29 29.72
CA ARG A 257 22.27 -2.94 29.17
C ARG A 257 20.85 -2.39 29.20
N GLU A 258 19.88 -3.21 29.63
CA GLU A 258 18.45 -2.91 29.58
C GLU A 258 18.00 -2.34 28.23
N MET A 259 18.57 -2.88 27.14
CA MET A 259 18.30 -2.38 25.79
C MET A 259 18.26 -3.51 24.77
N VAL A 260 17.52 -3.29 23.69
CA VAL A 260 17.48 -4.20 22.54
C VAL A 260 18.72 -3.97 21.69
N VAL A 261 19.48 -5.03 21.44
CA VAL A 261 20.67 -5.02 20.59
C VAL A 261 20.38 -5.76 19.28
N CYS A 262 20.70 -5.13 18.16
CA CYS A 262 20.58 -5.73 16.83
C CYS A 262 21.85 -6.50 16.45
N SER A 263 21.68 -7.70 15.89
CA SER A 263 22.77 -8.40 15.20
C SER A 263 23.18 -7.67 13.93
N ARG A 264 24.48 -7.62 13.65
CA ARG A 264 25.02 -7.04 12.39
C ARG A 264 25.04 -8.03 11.23
N THR A 265 24.98 -9.33 11.52
CA THR A 265 25.18 -10.41 10.54
C THR A 265 23.88 -11.17 10.26
N GLU A 266 23.02 -11.32 11.26
CA GLU A 266 21.78 -12.08 11.14
C GLU A 266 20.63 -11.15 10.77
N THR A 267 19.99 -11.44 9.64
CA THR A 267 18.83 -10.71 9.15
C THR A 267 17.66 -11.66 8.90
N ARG A 268 16.47 -11.23 9.30
CA ARG A 268 15.20 -11.90 9.07
C ARG A 268 14.42 -11.12 8.02
N ARG A 269 13.94 -11.82 6.98
CA ARG A 269 13.03 -11.21 5.99
C ARG A 269 11.64 -11.06 6.60
N LEU A 270 10.99 -9.94 6.30
CA LEU A 270 9.60 -9.71 6.71
C LEU A 270 8.66 -10.63 5.91
N ASN A 271 7.72 -11.29 6.58
CA ASN A 271 6.74 -12.13 5.89
C ASN A 271 5.55 -11.29 5.42
N VAL A 272 5.62 -10.85 4.16
CA VAL A 272 4.54 -10.07 3.55
C VAL A 272 3.50 -10.99 2.93
N ARG A 273 2.27 -10.95 3.45
CA ARG A 273 1.16 -11.75 2.93
C ARG A 273 0.51 -11.08 1.72
N GLY A 274 0.31 -11.87 0.67
CA GLY A 274 -0.40 -11.46 -0.54
C GLY A 274 0.35 -10.44 -1.41
N LEU A 275 -0.36 -9.90 -2.39
CA LEU A 275 0.14 -8.90 -3.33
C LEU A 275 -1.02 -7.95 -3.68
N PRO A 276 -1.42 -7.05 -2.78
CA PRO A 276 -2.45 -6.07 -3.09
C PRO A 276 -1.92 -5.08 -4.13
N VAL A 277 -2.59 -4.98 -5.26
CA VAL A 277 -2.26 -4.01 -6.32
C VAL A 277 -3.39 -2.99 -6.41
N ALA A 278 -3.02 -1.72 -6.32
CA ALA A 278 -3.94 -0.62 -6.53
C ALA A 278 -4.12 -0.37 -8.02
N CYS A 279 -5.37 -0.22 -8.43
CA CYS A 279 -5.77 0.17 -9.78
C CYS A 279 -6.71 1.36 -9.66
N SER A 280 -6.33 2.48 -10.25
CA SER A 280 -7.13 3.70 -10.31
C SER A 280 -7.66 3.93 -11.72
N ALA A 281 -8.92 4.37 -11.79
CA ALA A 281 -9.59 4.71 -13.02
C ALA A 281 -10.38 6.00 -12.86
N ALA A 282 -10.28 6.88 -13.85
CA ALA A 282 -11.05 8.10 -13.92
C ALA A 282 -12.26 7.90 -14.84
N VAL A 283 -13.39 8.49 -14.48
CA VAL A 283 -14.60 8.48 -15.31
C VAL A 283 -14.70 9.83 -16.02
N PHE A 284 -14.62 9.77 -17.34
CA PHE A 284 -14.82 10.92 -18.22
C PHE A 284 -16.26 10.93 -18.73
N VAL A 285 -16.92 12.09 -18.66
CA VAL A 285 -18.33 12.27 -19.06
C VAL A 285 -18.39 13.18 -20.29
N GLU A 286 -19.31 12.92 -21.22
CA GLU A 286 -19.44 13.70 -22.46
C GLU A 286 -19.74 15.20 -22.25
N LYS A 287 -20.43 15.57 -21.16
CA LYS A 287 -20.83 16.95 -20.85
C LYS A 287 -20.14 17.48 -19.59
N GLU A 288 -19.49 18.64 -19.69
CA GLU A 288 -18.78 19.31 -18.57
C GLU A 288 -19.73 19.84 -17.47
N HIS A 289 -20.95 20.20 -17.83
CA HIS A 289 -21.96 20.77 -16.91
C HIS A 289 -23.16 19.83 -16.90
N GLY A 290 -23.26 19.04 -15.82
CA GLY A 290 -24.41 18.21 -15.56
C GLY A 290 -25.62 19.08 -15.21
N GLU A 291 -26.39 19.47 -16.21
CA GLU A 291 -27.84 19.50 -16.00
C GLU A 291 -28.32 18.04 -16.09
N ALA A 292 -28.91 17.56 -15.00
CA ALA A 292 -29.53 16.26 -14.86
C ALA A 292 -30.80 16.16 -15.75
N GLY A 293 -30.62 16.26 -17.07
CA GLY A 293 -31.63 15.92 -18.06
C GLY A 293 -31.53 14.43 -18.36
N ALA A 294 -32.66 13.73 -18.22
CA ALA A 294 -32.86 12.30 -18.42
C ALA A 294 -32.45 11.82 -19.84
N GLY A 295 -31.16 11.59 -20.04
CA GLY A 295 -30.61 10.91 -21.21
C GLY A 295 -29.38 10.09 -20.81
N GLU A 296 -29.12 9.01 -21.53
CA GLU A 296 -27.93 8.16 -21.36
C GLU A 296 -26.67 8.99 -21.63
N ASN A 297 -26.11 9.64 -20.60
CA ASN A 297 -24.83 10.32 -20.71
C ASN A 297 -23.74 9.28 -20.99
N ARG A 298 -23.11 9.39 -22.16
CA ARG A 298 -21.97 8.55 -22.51
C ARG A 298 -20.82 8.87 -21.57
N HIS A 299 -20.22 7.80 -21.06
CA HIS A 299 -19.09 7.88 -20.15
C HIS A 299 -17.98 6.94 -20.64
N TRP A 300 -16.75 7.31 -20.34
CA TRP A 300 -15.57 6.52 -20.63
C TRP A 300 -14.83 6.26 -19.33
N LEU A 301 -14.43 5.00 -19.13
CA LEU A 301 -13.54 4.62 -18.05
C LEU A 301 -12.10 4.69 -18.58
N LEU A 302 -11.32 5.60 -18.00
CA LEU A 302 -9.91 5.81 -18.30
C LEU A 302 -9.08 5.17 -17.20
N LEU A 303 -8.41 4.08 -17.52
CA LEU A 303 -7.52 3.42 -16.57
C LEU A 303 -6.21 4.17 -16.46
N ASP A 304 -5.71 4.31 -15.23
CA ASP A 304 -4.43 4.97 -14.94
C ASP A 304 -4.34 6.36 -15.61
N PRO A 305 -5.12 7.34 -15.08
CA PRO A 305 -5.23 8.67 -15.66
C PRO A 305 -3.90 9.42 -15.59
N ASP A 306 -3.61 10.19 -16.63
CA ASP A 306 -2.49 11.13 -16.62
C ASP A 306 -2.90 12.44 -15.97
N ARG A 307 -1.92 13.31 -15.68
CA ARG A 307 -2.15 14.62 -15.06
C ARG A 307 -3.25 15.45 -15.73
N LEU A 308 -3.29 15.45 -17.06
CA LEU A 308 -4.31 16.20 -17.82
C LEU A 308 -5.70 15.59 -17.67
N GLU A 309 -5.80 14.27 -17.56
CA GLU A 309 -7.09 13.60 -17.42
C GLU A 309 -7.60 13.67 -15.99
N GLU A 310 -6.70 13.63 -15.01
CA GLU A 310 -7.00 13.81 -13.59
C GLU A 310 -7.57 15.21 -13.31
N SER A 311 -7.14 16.25 -14.03
CA SER A 311 -7.72 17.59 -13.90
C SER A 311 -9.07 17.76 -14.61
N LEU A 312 -9.39 16.91 -15.59
CA LEU A 312 -10.65 16.94 -16.35
C LEU A 312 -11.74 16.07 -15.71
N CYS A 313 -11.36 14.95 -15.11
CA CYS A 313 -12.30 14.00 -14.52
C CYS A 313 -12.60 14.41 -13.08
N ARG A 314 -13.90 14.45 -12.73
CA ARG A 314 -14.37 14.72 -11.36
C ARG A 314 -14.66 13.45 -10.56
N GLU A 315 -14.71 12.31 -11.24
CA GLU A 315 -15.00 11.02 -10.65
C GLU A 315 -13.81 10.09 -10.86
N VAL A 316 -13.26 9.59 -9.76
CA VAL A 316 -12.14 8.64 -9.74
C VAL A 316 -12.51 7.47 -8.85
N VAL A 317 -12.28 6.27 -9.34
CA VAL A 317 -12.41 5.02 -8.57
C VAL A 317 -11.04 4.39 -8.44
N THR A 318 -10.66 4.08 -7.20
CA THR A 318 -9.47 3.31 -6.88
C THR A 318 -9.92 2.00 -6.26
N MET A 319 -9.38 0.90 -6.73
CA MET A 319 -9.66 -0.42 -6.18
C MET A 319 -8.36 -1.19 -5.98
N VAL A 320 -8.28 -1.86 -4.84
CA VAL A 320 -7.13 -2.65 -4.45
C VAL A 320 -7.50 -4.11 -4.47
N VAL A 321 -6.87 -4.86 -5.37
CA VAL A 321 -7.15 -6.27 -5.60
C VAL A 321 -5.95 -7.12 -5.19
N ASP A 322 -6.24 -8.26 -4.57
CA ASP A 322 -5.25 -9.28 -4.25
C ASP A 322 -5.75 -10.63 -4.76
N CYS A 323 -5.04 -11.20 -5.74
CA CYS A 323 -5.35 -12.51 -6.33
C CYS A 323 -4.34 -13.59 -5.89
N SER A 324 -3.64 -13.40 -4.77
CA SER A 324 -2.55 -14.29 -4.35
C SER A 324 -3.01 -15.71 -3.98
N GLU A 325 -4.28 -15.87 -3.58
CA GLU A 325 -4.86 -17.15 -3.16
C GLU A 325 -5.73 -17.81 -4.25
N GLY A 326 -5.65 -17.34 -5.51
CA GLY A 326 -6.43 -17.88 -6.62
C GLY A 326 -7.86 -17.34 -6.74
N GLU A 327 -8.38 -16.71 -5.68
CA GLU A 327 -9.63 -15.95 -5.70
C GLU A 327 -9.35 -14.44 -5.67
N THR A 328 -10.08 -13.66 -6.46
CA THR A 328 -9.98 -12.19 -6.47
C THR A 328 -10.60 -11.62 -5.21
N ARG A 329 -9.75 -11.20 -4.26
CA ARG A 329 -10.20 -10.51 -3.05
C ARG A 329 -9.98 -9.03 -3.20
N VAL A 330 -11.08 -8.28 -3.21
CA VAL A 330 -11.04 -6.82 -3.17
C VAL A 330 -10.81 -6.39 -1.73
N LYS A 331 -9.66 -5.74 -1.46
CA LYS A 331 -9.28 -5.29 -0.12
C LYS A 331 -9.87 -3.93 0.21
N SER A 332 -9.92 -3.03 -0.78
CA SER A 332 -10.46 -1.67 -0.63
C SER A 332 -11.04 -1.20 -1.95
N ILE A 333 -12.16 -0.48 -1.87
CA ILE A 333 -12.75 0.27 -2.98
C ILE A 333 -12.98 1.68 -2.46
N GLU A 334 -12.39 2.65 -3.15
CA GLU A 334 -12.59 4.06 -2.90
C GLU A 334 -13.17 4.71 -4.13
N LYS A 335 -14.33 5.33 -3.98
CA LYS A 335 -14.98 6.11 -5.03
C LYS A 335 -15.01 7.56 -4.58
N GLN A 336 -14.32 8.43 -5.32
CA GLN A 336 -14.32 9.87 -5.11
C GLN A 336 -15.12 10.55 -6.21
N GLY A 337 -16.17 11.27 -5.82
CA GLY A 337 -16.98 12.08 -6.72
C GLY A 337 -17.94 11.31 -7.62
N GLY A 338 -18.79 12.08 -8.33
CA GLY A 338 -19.66 11.62 -9.41
C GLY A 338 -20.83 10.70 -9.06
N THR A 339 -21.80 10.62 -9.96
CA THR A 339 -23.02 9.78 -9.84
C THR A 339 -23.10 8.69 -10.92
N VAL A 340 -22.07 8.55 -11.76
CA VAL A 340 -22.18 7.75 -12.99
C VAL A 340 -21.79 6.29 -12.79
N LEU A 341 -20.90 5.97 -11.82
CA LEU A 341 -20.53 4.59 -11.52
C LEU A 341 -21.68 3.76 -10.96
N GLY A 342 -22.27 2.92 -11.81
CA GLY A 342 -23.20 1.84 -11.44
C GLY A 342 -22.47 0.55 -11.01
N ARG A 343 -23.22 -0.39 -10.44
CA ARG A 343 -22.70 -1.69 -9.95
C ARG A 343 -22.05 -2.53 -11.05
N GLU A 344 -22.60 -2.49 -12.26
CA GLU A 344 -22.09 -3.24 -13.41
C GLU A 344 -20.70 -2.77 -13.86
N LEU A 345 -20.48 -1.45 -13.85
CA LEU A 345 -19.18 -0.86 -14.20
C LEU A 345 -18.12 -1.20 -13.16
N ILE A 346 -18.47 -1.20 -11.87
CA ILE A 346 -17.56 -1.62 -10.80
C ILE A 346 -17.18 -3.10 -10.98
N ARG A 347 -18.13 -3.95 -11.37
CA ARG A 347 -17.85 -5.37 -11.66
C ARG A 347 -16.95 -5.54 -12.89
N GLY A 348 -17.20 -4.78 -13.95
CA GLY A 348 -16.32 -4.75 -15.12
C GLY A 348 -14.94 -4.16 -14.82
N PHE A 349 -14.84 -3.24 -13.86
CA PHE A 349 -13.56 -2.73 -13.38
C PHE A 349 -12.79 -3.78 -12.59
N ALA A 350 -13.47 -4.64 -11.83
CA ALA A 350 -12.85 -5.77 -11.13
C ALA A 350 -12.09 -6.71 -12.07
N SER A 351 -12.68 -7.10 -13.20
CA SER A 351 -11.99 -7.94 -14.17
C SER A 351 -10.75 -7.27 -14.78
N VAL A 352 -10.79 -5.95 -15.01
CA VAL A 352 -9.60 -5.26 -15.56
C VAL A 352 -8.52 -5.07 -14.50
N ALA A 353 -8.91 -4.88 -13.23
CA ALA A 353 -7.95 -4.85 -12.14
C ALA A 353 -7.23 -6.21 -11.96
N GLU A 354 -7.90 -7.33 -12.24
CA GLU A 354 -7.26 -8.66 -12.26
C GLU A 354 -6.20 -8.78 -13.37
N GLU A 355 -6.51 -8.29 -14.58
CA GLU A 355 -5.54 -8.23 -15.68
C GLU A 355 -4.32 -7.40 -15.28
N ARG A 356 -4.56 -6.23 -14.67
CA ARG A 356 -3.50 -5.35 -14.19
C ARG A 356 -2.68 -5.99 -13.07
N TRP A 357 -3.31 -6.71 -12.14
CA TRP A 357 -2.61 -7.45 -11.10
C TRP A 357 -1.63 -8.47 -11.68
N ASN A 358 -2.02 -9.17 -12.74
CA ASN A 358 -1.14 -10.11 -13.44
C ASN A 358 0.07 -9.44 -14.10
N GLU A 359 -0.11 -8.24 -14.67
CA GLU A 359 1.00 -7.44 -15.22
C GLU A 359 1.98 -7.02 -14.13
N VAL A 360 1.47 -6.44 -13.04
CA VAL A 360 2.29 -5.96 -11.93
C VAL A 360 3.01 -7.12 -11.24
N LYS A 361 2.33 -8.27 -11.07
CA LYS A 361 2.96 -9.49 -10.55
C LYS A 361 4.11 -9.98 -11.42
N LYS A 362 4.04 -9.84 -12.74
CA LYS A 362 5.15 -10.17 -13.65
C LYS A 362 6.30 -9.17 -13.50
N ALA A 363 5.99 -7.88 -13.32
CA ALA A 363 6.99 -6.84 -13.12
C ALA A 363 7.68 -6.89 -11.74
N MET A 364 7.04 -7.48 -10.73
CA MET A 364 7.55 -7.66 -9.36
C MET A 364 8.30 -8.99 -9.14
N LYS A 365 8.45 -9.81 -10.18
CA LYS A 365 9.34 -10.98 -10.17
C LYS A 365 10.73 -10.56 -10.59
#